data_AF-A0A382NMM8-F1
#
_entry.id   AF-A0A382NMM8-F1
#
_cell.length_a   1.000
_cell.length_b   1.000
_cell.length_c   1.000
_cell.angle_alpha   90.00
_cell.angle_beta   90.00
_cell.angle_gamma   90.00
#
_symmetry.space_group_name_H-M   'P 1'
#
loop_
_entity.id
_entity.type
_entity.pdbx_description
1 polymer ?
#
loop_
_entity_poly.entity_id
_entity_poly.type
_entity_poly.pdbx_seq_one_letter_code
_entity_poly.pdbx_strand_id
1 'polypeptide(L)'
;HVEGRIVLMEFNSAHRWRTPAALGARAVVFLEPDETTVAETRRKWSAAPVDLPRFWIEMPAAAALKERVRKQGAVRVRLKARMDWERHTTWNIWGIVPGTDPDLSDELVAVEAYYDGTSVVPGLNPSAEGAVSIATLIEFARSLREHPPGRSVVVLASGAHFVRKAGIVDFVNRHARESPLFKARMARRLDRSRIDVAEVQRQLRERGMRADSLGLDFVRDAAGETQLADVDLPQLSYELTRIGLKTDDLGLYTEPDSLDLALFIGLDLSSHSNRVAVWNTSYQLRFQRVFAPLARSFMGYADRGRQPPQGDEPRAELVNGISPSRGRTLESYLSGGEAISNGAIARGVGILTLELRTVEDPRLHL
;
A
#
# COMPACT_ATOMS: atom_id res chain seq x y z
N HIS A 1 11.06 43.75 -12.06
CA HIS A 1 9.95 43.32 -12.93
C HIS A 1 10.20 41.89 -13.40
N VAL A 2 9.31 40.93 -13.09
CA VAL A 2 9.45 39.50 -13.47
C VAL A 2 8.47 39.06 -14.56
N GLU A 3 7.51 39.92 -14.91
CA GLU A 3 6.53 39.66 -15.97
C GLU A 3 7.22 39.29 -17.29
N GLY A 4 6.77 38.21 -17.91
CA GLY A 4 7.30 37.70 -19.17
C GLY A 4 8.68 37.03 -19.07
N ARG A 5 9.29 36.97 -17.87
CA ARG A 5 10.64 36.42 -17.66
C ARG A 5 10.61 35.00 -17.09
N ILE A 6 11.76 34.33 -17.19
CA ILE A 6 12.05 33.07 -16.51
C ILE A 6 12.76 33.41 -15.20
N VAL A 7 12.30 32.85 -14.09
CA VAL A 7 12.86 33.12 -12.76
C VAL A 7 13.76 31.97 -12.33
N LEU A 8 15.03 32.26 -12.06
CA LEU A 8 15.95 31.35 -11.41
C LEU A 8 15.76 31.47 -9.88
N MET A 9 15.59 30.35 -9.18
CA MET A 9 15.26 30.38 -7.76
C MET A 9 15.85 29.17 -7.02
N GLU A 10 16.29 29.36 -5.78
CA GLU A 10 16.68 28.26 -4.91
C GLU A 10 15.50 27.29 -4.70
N PHE A 11 15.75 25.98 -4.69
CA PHE A 11 14.70 25.03 -4.38
C PHE A 11 14.19 25.20 -2.94
N ASN A 12 15.08 25.42 -1.97
CA ASN A 12 14.70 25.66 -0.57
C ASN A 12 14.15 27.08 -0.39
N SER A 13 12.92 27.27 -0.85
CA SER A 13 12.21 28.55 -0.95
C SER A 13 10.74 28.42 -0.55
N ALA A 14 10.37 27.31 0.07
CA ALA A 14 9.02 26.94 0.45
C ALA A 14 8.01 27.18 -0.69
N HIS A 15 6.98 27.98 -0.42
CA HIS A 15 5.91 28.30 -1.37
C HIS A 15 6.20 29.57 -2.20
N ARG A 16 7.39 30.18 -2.08
CA ARG A 16 7.72 31.47 -2.71
C ARG A 16 7.70 31.43 -4.24
N TRP A 17 7.75 30.25 -4.86
CA TRP A 17 7.53 30.08 -6.30
C TRP A 17 6.17 30.59 -6.79
N ARG A 18 5.18 30.71 -5.89
CA ARG A 18 3.86 31.25 -6.20
C ARG A 18 3.88 32.76 -6.43
N THR A 19 4.80 33.49 -5.79
CA THR A 19 4.94 34.94 -5.96
C THR A 19 5.33 35.33 -7.39
N PRO A 20 6.42 34.79 -8.00
CA PRO A 20 6.72 35.10 -9.40
C PRO A 20 5.63 34.58 -10.35
N ALA A 21 4.94 33.49 -10.02
CA ALA A 21 3.78 33.03 -10.78
C ALA A 21 2.67 34.10 -10.84
N ALA A 22 2.31 34.67 -9.69
CA ALA A 22 1.30 35.72 -9.58
C ALA A 22 1.73 37.05 -10.24
N LEU A 23 3.03 37.27 -10.39
CA LEU A 23 3.61 38.46 -11.04
C LEU A 23 3.90 38.26 -12.54
N GLY A 24 3.37 37.19 -13.16
CA GLY A 24 3.44 36.97 -14.60
C GLY A 24 4.74 36.36 -15.12
N ALA A 25 5.51 35.66 -14.28
CA ALA A 25 6.65 34.88 -14.75
C ALA A 25 6.20 33.77 -15.73
N ARG A 26 7.00 33.52 -16.78
CA ARG A 26 6.71 32.46 -17.78
C ARG A 26 7.09 31.06 -17.32
N ALA A 27 8.09 30.96 -16.43
CA ALA A 27 8.55 29.69 -15.86
C ALA A 27 9.42 29.96 -14.62
N VAL A 28 9.61 28.92 -13.81
CA VAL A 28 10.60 28.89 -12.73
C VAL A 28 11.63 27.79 -13.02
N VAL A 29 12.90 28.10 -12.82
CA VAL A 29 14.00 27.13 -12.82
C VAL A 29 14.54 27.04 -11.40
N PHE A 30 14.32 25.90 -10.75
CA PHE A 30 14.82 25.61 -9.42
C PHE A 30 16.26 25.13 -9.48
N LEU A 31 17.10 25.69 -8.62
CA LEU A 31 18.45 25.20 -8.35
C LEU A 31 18.36 24.05 -7.35
N GLU A 32 18.95 22.91 -7.68
CA GLU A 32 19.20 21.84 -6.72
C GLU A 32 19.90 22.43 -5.48
N PRO A 33 19.42 22.14 -4.26
CA PRO A 33 20.10 22.54 -3.04
C PRO A 33 21.11 21.46 -2.61
N ASP A 34 22.06 21.81 -1.75
CA ASP A 34 22.97 20.83 -1.14
C ASP A 34 22.20 19.77 -0.32
N GLU A 35 21.17 20.23 0.40
CA GLU A 35 20.27 19.38 1.19
C GLU A 35 18.83 19.93 1.11
N THR A 36 17.82 19.06 1.30
CA THR A 36 16.40 19.46 1.32
C THR A 36 15.61 18.62 2.32
N THR A 37 14.44 19.11 2.71
CA THR A 37 13.51 18.39 3.60
C THR A 37 12.24 17.97 2.86
N VAL A 38 11.50 17.02 3.43
CA VAL A 38 10.15 16.65 2.94
C VAL A 38 9.21 17.84 3.07
N ALA A 39 9.36 18.66 4.11
CA ALA A 39 8.57 19.88 4.29
C ALA A 39 8.78 20.88 3.15
N GLU A 40 10.02 21.16 2.75
CA GLU A 40 10.34 22.04 1.62
C GLU A 40 9.74 21.51 0.31
N THR A 41 9.95 20.22 0.05
CA THR A 41 9.40 19.50 -1.10
C THR A 41 7.87 19.63 -1.15
N ARG A 42 7.20 19.46 0.01
CA ARG A 42 5.74 19.56 0.13
C ARG A 42 5.19 20.92 -0.27
N ARG A 43 5.95 21.99 -0.06
CA ARG A 43 5.55 23.35 -0.44
C ARG A 43 5.59 23.61 -1.95
N LYS A 44 6.10 22.68 -2.75
CA LYS A 44 6.05 22.75 -4.22
C LYS A 44 4.74 22.21 -4.78
N TRP A 45 3.98 21.40 -4.05
CA TRP A 45 2.64 21.02 -4.51
C TRP A 45 1.64 22.18 -4.36
N SER A 46 0.64 22.15 -5.22
CA SER A 46 -0.50 23.07 -5.22
C SER A 46 -1.77 22.24 -5.37
N ALA A 47 -2.76 22.52 -4.52
CA ALA A 47 -4.09 21.92 -4.65
C ALA A 47 -4.85 22.48 -5.86
N ALA A 48 -4.55 23.73 -6.26
CA ALA A 48 -5.07 24.33 -7.47
C ALA A 48 -4.12 24.06 -8.65
N PRO A 49 -4.65 23.79 -9.87
CA PRO A 49 -3.83 23.75 -11.07
C PRO A 49 -3.20 25.14 -11.28
N VAL A 50 -1.88 25.19 -11.42
CA VAL A 50 -1.13 26.41 -11.72
C VAL A 50 -0.45 26.22 -13.06
N ASP A 51 -0.83 27.03 -14.05
CA ASP A 51 -0.21 27.04 -15.38
C ASP A 51 1.13 27.81 -15.35
N LEU A 52 2.10 27.21 -14.67
CA LEU A 52 3.48 27.71 -14.60
C LEU A 52 4.45 26.52 -14.72
N PRO A 53 5.12 26.37 -15.87
CA PRO A 53 6.18 25.38 -16.03
C PRO A 53 7.30 25.59 -15.00
N ARG A 54 7.69 24.49 -14.36
CA ARG A 54 8.74 24.45 -13.34
C ARG A 54 9.79 23.44 -13.76
N PHE A 55 11.04 23.87 -13.74
CA PHE A 55 12.21 23.09 -14.13
C PHE A 55 13.12 22.90 -12.93
N TRP A 56 13.90 21.85 -12.96
CA TRP A 56 14.96 21.55 -12.01
C TRP A 56 16.30 21.54 -12.74
N ILE A 57 17.35 22.08 -12.13
CA ILE A 57 18.72 21.96 -12.62
C ILE A 57 19.65 21.49 -11.50
N GLU A 58 20.47 20.50 -11.80
CA GLU A 58 21.41 19.86 -10.87
C GLU A 58 22.64 20.74 -10.58
N MET A 59 23.33 20.47 -9.47
CA MET A 59 24.34 21.33 -8.83
C MET A 59 25.49 21.82 -9.73
N PRO A 60 26.08 21.03 -10.65
CA PRO A 60 27.11 21.57 -11.56
C PRO A 60 26.55 22.62 -12.52
N ALA A 61 25.37 22.37 -13.09
CA ALA A 61 24.72 23.29 -14.03
C ALA A 61 24.09 24.50 -13.32
N ALA A 62 23.52 24.28 -12.13
CA ALA A 62 22.98 25.30 -11.25
C ALA A 62 24.04 26.34 -10.89
N ALA A 63 25.20 25.89 -10.41
CA ALA A 63 26.31 26.77 -10.04
C ALA A 63 26.80 27.61 -11.23
N ALA A 64 27.01 26.97 -12.39
CA ALA A 64 27.45 27.66 -13.60
C ALA A 64 26.44 28.72 -14.08
N LEU A 65 25.14 28.40 -14.07
CA LEU A 65 24.09 29.35 -14.47
C LEU A 65 23.96 30.51 -13.47
N LYS A 66 24.02 30.22 -12.16
CA LYS A 66 23.97 31.22 -11.09
C LYS A 66 25.12 32.21 -11.21
N GLU A 67 26.33 31.72 -11.47
CA GLU A 67 27.51 32.56 -11.65
C GLU A 67 27.44 33.40 -12.94
N ARG A 68 26.93 32.82 -14.04
CA ARG A 68 26.71 33.57 -15.28
C ARG A 68 25.73 34.73 -15.08
N VAL A 69 24.63 34.50 -14.35
CA VAL A 69 23.65 35.53 -14.02
C VAL A 69 24.26 36.62 -13.13
N ARG A 70 25.11 36.27 -12.16
CA ARG A 70 25.82 37.25 -11.32
C ARG A 70 26.73 38.16 -12.13
N LYS A 71 27.49 37.60 -13.07
CA LYS A 71 28.45 38.37 -13.90
C LYS A 71 27.78 39.20 -14.99
N GLN A 72 26.72 38.68 -15.61
CA GLN A 72 26.14 39.24 -16.84
C GLN A 72 24.75 39.87 -16.61
N GLY A 73 24.16 39.70 -15.43
CA GLY A 73 22.77 40.07 -15.17
C GLY A 73 21.81 39.09 -15.86
N ALA A 74 20.79 39.64 -16.53
CA ALA A 74 19.78 38.83 -17.19
C ALA A 74 20.37 38.06 -18.39
N VAL A 75 20.24 36.74 -18.37
CA VAL A 75 20.72 35.85 -19.45
C VAL A 75 19.55 35.31 -20.26
N ARG A 76 19.74 35.17 -21.58
CA ARG A 76 18.76 34.52 -22.45
C ARG A 76 18.89 33.00 -22.33
N VAL A 77 17.76 32.32 -22.14
CA VAL A 77 17.67 30.85 -22.10
C VAL A 77 16.50 30.37 -22.95
N ARG A 78 16.53 29.09 -23.34
CA ARG A 78 15.43 28.41 -24.02
C ARG A 78 15.06 27.18 -23.20
N LEU A 79 13.81 27.10 -22.77
CA LEU A 79 13.27 25.95 -22.06
C LEU A 79 12.39 25.13 -23.01
N LYS A 80 12.47 23.81 -22.91
CA LYS A 80 11.60 22.87 -23.63
C LYS A 80 11.18 21.77 -22.65
N ALA A 81 9.90 21.48 -22.58
CA ALA A 81 9.36 20.36 -21.82
C ALA A 81 8.10 19.83 -22.52
N ARG A 82 7.86 18.54 -22.37
CA ARG A 82 6.60 17.86 -22.73
C ARG A 82 6.34 16.84 -21.63
N MET A 83 5.17 16.95 -20.99
CA MET A 83 4.73 16.08 -19.89
C MET A 83 3.29 15.69 -20.19
N ASP A 84 3.12 14.53 -20.82
CA ASP A 84 1.81 14.03 -21.22
C ASP A 84 1.21 13.18 -20.08
N TRP A 85 -0.10 13.31 -19.86
CA TRP A 85 -0.82 12.45 -18.94
C TRP A 85 -1.15 11.12 -19.60
N GLU A 86 -0.72 10.03 -18.98
CA GLU A 86 -0.92 8.69 -19.49
C GLU A 86 -1.66 7.82 -18.48
N ARG A 87 -2.45 6.87 -18.98
CA ARG A 87 -3.06 5.82 -18.17
C ARG A 87 -2.20 4.58 -18.28
N HIS A 88 -1.71 4.11 -17.14
CA HIS A 88 -0.91 2.89 -17.03
C HIS A 88 -1.61 1.86 -16.15
N THR A 89 -1.44 0.59 -16.47
CA THR A 89 -1.87 -0.53 -15.64
C THR A 89 -0.84 -0.77 -14.53
N THR A 90 -1.32 -1.08 -13.34
CA THR A 90 -0.52 -1.47 -12.17
C THR A 90 -1.15 -2.70 -11.53
N TRP A 91 -0.45 -3.33 -10.59
CA TRP A 91 -0.89 -4.58 -9.96
C TRP A 91 -0.74 -4.54 -8.45
N ASN A 92 -1.64 -5.22 -7.73
CA ASN A 92 -1.35 -5.65 -6.38
C ASN A 92 -0.82 -7.08 -6.47
N ILE A 93 0.32 -7.35 -5.83
CA ILE A 93 0.92 -8.68 -5.77
C ILE A 93 0.68 -9.20 -4.37
N TRP A 94 -0.03 -10.31 -4.22
CA TRP A 94 -0.34 -10.85 -2.90
C TRP A 94 -0.50 -12.35 -2.91
N GLY A 95 -0.39 -12.95 -1.73
CA GLY A 95 -0.60 -14.38 -1.51
C GLY A 95 -0.84 -14.67 -0.02
N ILE A 96 -1.28 -15.90 0.26
CA ILE A 96 -1.56 -16.37 1.62
C ILE A 96 -0.48 -17.37 2.01
N VAL A 97 0.15 -17.15 3.16
CA VAL A 97 0.93 -18.18 3.86
C VAL A 97 -0.01 -18.87 4.84
N PRO A 98 -0.31 -20.17 4.67
CA PRO A 98 -1.27 -20.87 5.51
C PRO A 98 -0.75 -21.00 6.95
N GLY A 99 -1.66 -20.78 7.89
CA GLY A 99 -1.42 -21.04 9.30
C GLY A 99 -1.32 -22.54 9.60
N THR A 100 -0.61 -22.89 10.68
CA THR A 100 -0.41 -24.27 11.11
C THR A 100 -1.38 -24.73 12.19
N ASP A 101 -2.08 -23.79 12.83
CA ASP A 101 -2.98 -24.10 13.94
C ASP A 101 -4.40 -24.37 13.39
N PRO A 102 -4.98 -25.56 13.63
CA PRO A 102 -6.30 -25.90 13.13
C PRO A 102 -7.42 -24.95 13.55
N ASP A 103 -7.30 -24.33 14.73
CA ASP A 103 -8.33 -23.44 15.28
C ASP A 103 -8.13 -21.98 14.84
N LEU A 104 -6.91 -21.61 14.42
CA LEU A 104 -6.55 -20.22 14.08
C LEU A 104 -6.25 -20.00 12.60
N SER A 105 -6.05 -21.06 11.81
CA SER A 105 -5.63 -20.97 10.41
C SER A 105 -6.66 -20.26 9.52
N ASP A 106 -7.93 -20.23 9.91
CA ASP A 106 -8.99 -19.49 9.21
C ASP A 106 -8.98 -17.98 9.53
N GLU A 107 -8.29 -17.53 10.58
CA GLU A 107 -8.14 -16.10 10.88
C GLU A 107 -7.00 -15.50 10.04
N LEU A 108 -7.31 -14.49 9.21
CA LEU A 108 -6.34 -13.85 8.34
C LEU A 108 -5.75 -12.57 8.95
N VAL A 109 -4.41 -12.49 8.97
CA VAL A 109 -3.67 -11.24 9.23
C VAL A 109 -3.03 -10.76 7.94
N ALA A 110 -3.37 -9.57 7.47
CA ALA A 110 -2.71 -8.94 6.34
C ALA A 110 -1.48 -8.14 6.78
N VAL A 111 -0.35 -8.31 6.10
CA VAL A 111 0.83 -7.45 6.20
C VAL A 111 1.09 -6.84 4.84
N GLU A 112 1.12 -5.51 4.79
CA GLU A 112 1.11 -4.74 3.55
C GLU A 112 2.25 -3.74 3.47
N ALA A 113 2.82 -3.59 2.27
CA ALA A 113 3.69 -2.47 1.91
C ALA A 113 3.38 -2.03 0.47
N TYR A 114 3.64 -0.76 0.14
CA TYR A 114 3.50 -0.26 -1.23
C TYR A 114 4.85 -0.21 -1.95
N TYR A 115 4.85 -0.49 -3.25
CA TYR A 115 6.10 -0.60 -4.03
C TYR A 115 6.32 0.55 -5.03
N ASP A 116 5.35 1.43 -5.25
CA ASP A 116 5.54 2.64 -6.06
C ASP A 116 6.17 3.77 -5.23
N GLY A 117 6.67 4.81 -5.92
CA GLY A 117 7.29 5.96 -5.29
C GLY A 117 6.82 7.28 -5.89
N THR A 118 7.14 8.39 -5.22
CA THR A 118 6.88 9.74 -5.74
C THR A 118 8.06 10.67 -5.53
N SER A 119 8.16 11.68 -6.39
CA SER A 119 9.10 12.79 -6.24
C SER A 119 8.49 14.08 -6.76
N VAL A 120 8.94 15.20 -6.21
CA VAL A 120 8.67 16.53 -6.76
C VAL A 120 9.35 16.75 -8.13
N VAL A 121 10.40 15.97 -8.41
CA VAL A 121 11.08 15.88 -9.71
C VAL A 121 10.90 14.44 -10.22
N PRO A 122 9.80 14.15 -10.95
CA PRO A 122 9.42 12.77 -11.29
C PRO A 122 10.52 11.98 -12.01
N GLY A 123 11.28 12.62 -12.90
CA GLY A 123 12.35 11.97 -13.67
C GLY A 123 13.59 11.56 -12.85
N LEU A 124 13.71 12.03 -11.60
CA LEU A 124 14.81 11.70 -10.69
C LEU A 124 14.33 10.92 -9.47
N ASN A 125 13.15 10.29 -9.52
CA ASN A 125 12.58 9.61 -8.36
C ASN A 125 13.30 8.29 -8.06
N PRO A 126 14.06 8.17 -6.94
CA PRO A 126 14.75 6.93 -6.59
C PRO A 126 13.83 5.90 -5.93
N SER A 127 12.66 6.32 -5.39
CA SER A 127 11.71 5.48 -4.65
C SER A 127 12.30 4.68 -3.47
N ALA A 128 13.38 5.19 -2.84
CA ALA A 128 14.11 4.48 -1.79
C ALA A 128 13.26 4.17 -0.54
N GLU A 129 12.30 5.03 -0.18
CA GLU A 129 11.39 4.79 0.97
C GLU A 129 10.52 3.55 0.77
N GLY A 130 9.82 3.47 -0.37
CA GLY A 130 9.01 2.29 -0.71
C GLY A 130 9.85 1.00 -0.79
N ALA A 131 11.10 1.11 -1.25
CA ALA A 131 12.00 -0.03 -1.37
C ALA A 131 12.32 -0.69 -0.02
N VAL A 132 12.52 0.09 1.06
CA VAL A 132 12.80 -0.46 2.40
C VAL A 132 11.60 -1.25 2.94
N SER A 133 10.39 -0.72 2.74
CA SER A 133 9.15 -1.38 3.18
C SER A 133 8.92 -2.70 2.43
N ILE A 134 9.18 -2.72 1.12
CA ILE A 134 9.06 -3.93 0.30
C ILE A 134 10.15 -4.95 0.60
N ALA A 135 11.40 -4.52 0.80
CA ALA A 135 12.47 -5.41 1.22
C ALA A 135 12.12 -6.09 2.55
N THR A 136 11.57 -5.32 3.50
CA THR A 136 11.09 -5.85 4.78
C THR A 136 9.95 -6.85 4.61
N LEU A 137 8.99 -6.57 3.73
CA LEU A 137 7.87 -7.47 3.43
C LEU A 137 8.35 -8.80 2.83
N ILE A 138 9.32 -8.76 1.92
CA ILE A 138 9.91 -9.96 1.29
C ILE A 138 10.67 -10.79 2.32
N GLU A 139 11.51 -10.17 3.15
CA GLU A 139 12.22 -10.87 4.23
C GLU A 139 11.25 -11.45 5.26
N PHE A 140 10.16 -10.74 5.57
CA PHE A 140 9.10 -11.27 6.44
C PHE A 140 8.42 -12.48 5.81
N ALA A 141 8.09 -12.43 4.52
CA ALA A 141 7.52 -13.59 3.80
C ALA A 141 8.47 -14.80 3.80
N ARG A 142 9.78 -14.58 3.66
CA ARG A 142 10.80 -15.63 3.78
C ARG A 142 10.81 -16.22 5.19
N SER A 143 10.78 -15.37 6.21
CA SER A 143 10.74 -15.78 7.61
C SER A 143 9.49 -16.62 7.94
N LEU A 144 8.31 -16.23 7.43
CA LEU A 144 7.06 -16.98 7.59
C LEU A 144 7.13 -18.38 6.98
N ARG A 145 7.78 -18.54 5.82
CA ARG A 145 7.96 -19.87 5.21
C ARG A 145 8.84 -20.78 6.08
N GLU A 146 9.88 -20.23 6.69
CA GLU A 146 10.81 -20.96 7.56
C GLU A 146 10.21 -21.21 8.96
N HIS A 147 9.30 -20.33 9.41
CA HIS A 147 8.69 -20.33 10.73
C HIS A 147 7.17 -20.06 10.61
N PRO A 148 6.39 -21.02 10.10
CA PRO A 148 4.99 -20.78 9.79
C PRO A 148 4.18 -20.51 11.06
N PRO A 149 3.39 -19.41 11.11
CA PRO A 149 2.60 -19.03 12.27
C PRO A 149 1.36 -19.91 12.43
N GLY A 150 0.66 -19.79 13.57
CA GLY A 150 -0.61 -20.47 13.79
C GLY A 150 -1.75 -19.92 12.91
N ARG A 151 -1.82 -18.59 12.74
CA ARG A 151 -2.79 -17.90 11.88
C ARG A 151 -2.29 -17.78 10.44
N SER A 152 -3.20 -17.78 9.47
CA SER A 152 -2.84 -17.50 8.08
C SER A 152 -2.46 -16.03 7.87
N VAL A 153 -1.47 -15.78 7.03
CA VAL A 153 -0.96 -14.43 6.76
C VAL A 153 -1.12 -14.07 5.30
N VAL A 154 -1.81 -12.97 5.02
CA VAL A 154 -1.84 -12.35 3.70
C VAL A 154 -0.63 -11.43 3.57
N VAL A 155 0.26 -11.72 2.63
CA VAL A 155 1.38 -10.84 2.28
C VAL A 155 0.95 -10.02 1.06
N LEU A 156 0.93 -8.70 1.18
CA LEU A 156 0.40 -7.80 0.14
C LEU A 156 1.42 -6.71 -0.23
N ALA A 157 1.89 -6.72 -1.47
CA ALA A 157 2.61 -5.61 -2.09
C ALA A 157 1.64 -4.79 -2.97
N SER A 158 1.25 -3.60 -2.53
CA SER A 158 0.28 -2.77 -3.24
C SER A 158 0.92 -1.76 -4.19
N GLY A 159 0.27 -1.50 -5.33
CA GLY A 159 0.70 -0.50 -6.30
C GLY A 159 -0.05 0.82 -6.18
N ALA A 160 0.44 1.86 -6.87
CA ALA A 160 -0.24 3.15 -7.01
C ALA A 160 -0.67 3.82 -5.69
N HIS A 161 0.15 3.71 -4.64
CA HIS A 161 0.02 4.46 -3.40
C HIS A 161 -0.08 5.97 -3.67
N PHE A 162 0.81 6.49 -4.53
CA PHE A 162 0.90 7.93 -4.80
C PHE A 162 -0.10 8.43 -5.83
N VAL A 163 -0.92 7.53 -6.39
CA VAL A 163 -2.02 7.85 -7.30
C VAL A 163 -3.34 7.52 -6.62
N ARG A 164 -3.73 8.36 -5.64
CA ARG A 164 -4.95 8.21 -4.83
C ARG A 164 -5.05 6.86 -4.11
N LYS A 165 -3.93 6.20 -3.82
CA LYS A 165 -3.89 4.90 -3.13
C LYS A 165 -4.67 3.82 -3.88
N ALA A 166 -4.62 3.87 -5.20
CA ALA A 166 -5.49 3.06 -6.05
C ALA A 166 -5.33 1.55 -5.78
N GLY A 167 -4.12 1.06 -5.51
CA GLY A 167 -3.90 -0.36 -5.22
C GLY A 167 -4.61 -0.83 -3.96
N ILE A 168 -4.35 -0.22 -2.80
CA ILE A 168 -5.03 -0.63 -1.56
C ILE A 168 -6.55 -0.42 -1.63
N VAL A 169 -7.02 0.65 -2.29
CA VAL A 169 -8.45 0.89 -2.51
C VAL A 169 -9.07 -0.23 -3.34
N ASP A 170 -8.40 -0.66 -4.41
CA ASP A 170 -8.83 -1.77 -5.24
C ASP A 170 -8.86 -3.09 -4.45
N PHE A 171 -7.80 -3.37 -3.67
CA PHE A 171 -7.69 -4.57 -2.85
C PHE A 171 -8.83 -4.68 -1.84
N VAL A 172 -9.04 -3.66 -1.00
CA VAL A 172 -10.10 -3.72 0.02
C VAL A 172 -11.48 -3.84 -0.61
N ASN A 173 -11.72 -3.17 -1.75
CA ASN A 173 -13.00 -3.24 -2.45
C ASN A 173 -13.30 -4.62 -3.02
N ARG A 174 -12.27 -5.33 -3.48
CA ARG A 174 -12.41 -6.68 -4.07
C ARG A 174 -12.41 -7.79 -3.04
N HIS A 175 -11.83 -7.58 -1.86
CA HIS A 175 -11.57 -8.67 -0.94
C HIS A 175 -12.09 -8.48 0.49
N ALA A 176 -12.31 -7.26 0.99
CA ALA A 176 -12.54 -7.07 2.44
C ALA A 176 -13.77 -6.20 2.79
N ARG A 177 -14.57 -5.80 1.80
CA ARG A 177 -15.75 -4.96 2.02
C ARG A 177 -16.97 -5.80 2.44
N GLU A 178 -17.52 -5.47 3.60
CA GLU A 178 -18.71 -6.15 4.12
C GLU A 178 -20.06 -5.68 3.54
N SER A 179 -20.12 -4.44 3.03
CA SER A 179 -21.38 -3.88 2.52
C SER A 179 -21.91 -4.64 1.29
N PRO A 180 -23.23 -4.92 1.18
CA PRO A 180 -23.82 -5.72 0.10
C PRO A 180 -23.44 -5.28 -1.32
N LEU A 181 -23.38 -3.97 -1.56
CA LEU A 181 -22.99 -3.38 -2.85
C LEU A 181 -21.62 -3.88 -3.33
N PHE A 182 -20.66 -4.03 -2.41
CA PHE A 182 -19.31 -4.46 -2.74
C PHE A 182 -19.21 -5.97 -2.80
N LYS A 183 -19.83 -6.70 -1.86
CA LYS A 183 -19.91 -8.17 -1.93
C LYS A 183 -20.51 -8.68 -3.25
N ALA A 184 -21.48 -7.96 -3.82
CA ALA A 184 -22.06 -8.29 -5.12
C ALA A 184 -21.12 -8.09 -6.32
N ARG A 185 -20.03 -7.33 -6.17
CA ARG A 185 -19.03 -7.03 -7.22
C ARG A 185 -17.75 -7.85 -7.08
N MET A 186 -17.59 -8.58 -5.99
CA MET A 186 -16.43 -9.44 -5.77
C MET A 186 -16.46 -10.62 -6.74
N ALA A 187 -15.27 -11.16 -7.03
CA ALA A 187 -15.16 -12.46 -7.67
C ALA A 187 -15.93 -13.50 -6.84
N ARG A 188 -16.41 -14.55 -7.50
CA ARG A 188 -17.15 -15.63 -6.85
C ARG A 188 -16.23 -16.83 -6.69
N ARG A 189 -16.39 -17.55 -5.58
CA ARG A 189 -15.82 -18.89 -5.40
C ARG A 189 -16.93 -19.87 -5.07
N LEU A 190 -16.66 -21.16 -5.23
CA LEU A 190 -17.58 -22.21 -4.79
C LEU A 190 -17.65 -22.24 -3.26
N ASP A 191 -18.86 -22.23 -2.72
CA ASP A 191 -19.08 -22.48 -1.30
C ASP A 191 -19.07 -23.99 -1.07
N ARG A 192 -17.87 -24.54 -0.87
CA ARG A 192 -17.66 -25.99 -0.71
C ARG A 192 -18.45 -26.57 0.47
N SER A 193 -18.79 -25.78 1.49
CA SER A 193 -19.57 -26.23 2.64
C SER A 193 -21.03 -26.56 2.30
N ARG A 194 -21.54 -26.01 1.19
CA ARG A 194 -22.93 -26.20 0.73
C ARG A 194 -23.06 -27.15 -0.44
N ILE A 195 -21.97 -27.72 -0.94
CA ILE A 195 -21.97 -28.59 -2.10
C ILE A 195 -22.13 -30.04 -1.64
N ASP A 196 -23.25 -30.65 -2.00
CA ASP A 196 -23.44 -32.10 -1.94
C ASP A 196 -23.11 -32.70 -3.31
N VAL A 197 -22.00 -33.43 -3.40
CA VAL A 197 -21.54 -34.03 -4.66
C VAL A 197 -22.55 -35.01 -5.25
N ALA A 198 -23.29 -35.76 -4.42
CA ALA A 198 -24.31 -36.68 -4.89
C ALA A 198 -25.48 -35.93 -5.53
N GLU A 199 -25.87 -34.79 -4.95
CA GLU A 199 -26.84 -33.85 -5.52
C GLU A 199 -26.38 -33.34 -6.89
N VAL A 200 -25.15 -32.83 -6.99
CA VAL A 200 -24.60 -32.30 -8.25
C VAL A 200 -24.64 -33.37 -9.35
N GLN A 201 -24.17 -34.58 -9.04
CA GLN A 201 -24.20 -35.69 -9.98
C GLN A 201 -25.63 -36.10 -10.37
N ARG A 202 -26.59 -36.02 -9.46
CA ARG A 202 -28.01 -36.27 -9.77
C ARG A 202 -28.56 -35.23 -10.72
N GLN A 203 -28.35 -33.93 -10.43
CA GLN A 203 -28.82 -32.82 -11.27
C GLN A 203 -28.25 -32.90 -12.70
N LEU A 204 -26.97 -33.26 -12.84
CA LEU A 204 -26.33 -33.49 -14.14
C LEU A 204 -27.00 -34.63 -14.92
N ARG A 205 -27.25 -35.78 -14.27
CA ARG A 205 -27.92 -36.93 -14.91
C ARG A 205 -29.34 -36.62 -15.35
N GLU A 206 -30.12 -35.96 -14.49
CA GLU A 206 -31.52 -35.58 -14.77
C GLU A 206 -31.61 -34.63 -15.97
N ARG A 207 -30.58 -33.80 -16.19
CA ARG A 207 -30.49 -32.88 -17.33
C ARG A 207 -29.78 -33.47 -18.56
N GLY A 208 -29.32 -34.72 -18.49
CA GLY A 208 -28.57 -35.35 -19.58
C GLY A 208 -27.22 -34.67 -19.87
N MET A 209 -26.63 -33.99 -18.88
CA MET A 209 -25.37 -33.27 -19.01
C MET A 209 -24.21 -34.15 -18.57
N ARG A 210 -23.07 -34.02 -19.26
CA ARG A 210 -21.83 -34.69 -18.86
C ARG A 210 -20.96 -33.73 -18.05
N ALA A 211 -20.42 -34.21 -16.93
CA ALA A 211 -19.58 -33.40 -16.04
C ALA A 211 -18.35 -32.82 -16.76
N ASP A 212 -17.66 -33.65 -17.55
CA ASP A 212 -16.47 -33.27 -18.31
C ASP A 212 -16.74 -32.18 -19.37
N SER A 213 -17.93 -32.18 -19.98
CA SER A 213 -18.33 -31.12 -20.92
C SER A 213 -18.49 -29.74 -20.27
N LEU A 214 -18.62 -29.70 -18.94
CA LEU A 214 -18.70 -28.49 -18.14
C LEU A 214 -17.40 -28.20 -17.37
N GLY A 215 -16.34 -28.99 -17.61
CA GLY A 215 -15.08 -28.88 -16.87
C GLY A 215 -15.21 -29.27 -15.39
N LEU A 216 -16.18 -30.13 -15.05
CA LEU A 216 -16.37 -30.64 -13.69
C LEU A 216 -15.69 -32.01 -13.55
N ASP A 217 -14.74 -32.08 -12.63
CA ASP A 217 -14.06 -33.33 -12.27
C ASP A 217 -14.39 -33.74 -10.83
N PHE A 218 -14.56 -35.04 -10.63
CA PHE A 218 -14.81 -35.62 -9.32
C PHE A 218 -13.65 -36.54 -8.92
N VAL A 219 -13.02 -36.23 -7.79
CA VAL A 219 -11.85 -36.93 -7.27
C VAL A 219 -12.21 -37.62 -5.95
N ARG A 220 -11.54 -38.74 -5.64
CA ARG A 220 -11.66 -39.36 -4.31
C ARG A 220 -10.60 -38.78 -3.39
N ASP A 221 -11.01 -38.38 -2.19
CA ASP A 221 -10.07 -37.96 -1.16
C ASP A 221 -9.39 -39.15 -0.46
N ALA A 222 -8.51 -38.87 0.51
CA ALA A 222 -7.79 -39.89 1.27
C ALA A 222 -8.71 -40.81 2.10
N ALA A 223 -9.94 -40.38 2.39
CA ALA A 223 -10.97 -41.18 3.07
C ALA A 223 -11.83 -42.00 2.09
N GLY A 224 -11.64 -41.80 0.78
CA GLY A 224 -12.40 -42.49 -0.28
C GLY A 224 -13.71 -41.79 -0.65
N GLU A 225 -14.02 -40.65 -0.02
CA GLU A 225 -15.19 -39.83 -0.30
C GLU A 225 -15.01 -39.09 -1.63
N THR A 226 -16.11 -38.92 -2.39
CA THR A 226 -16.05 -38.23 -3.69
C THR A 226 -16.19 -36.74 -3.48
N GLN A 227 -15.19 -35.97 -3.90
CA GLN A 227 -15.17 -34.52 -3.85
C GLN A 227 -15.13 -33.91 -5.25
N LEU A 228 -15.65 -32.70 -5.38
CA LEU A 228 -15.49 -31.90 -6.59
C LEU A 228 -14.08 -31.29 -6.62
N ALA A 229 -13.36 -31.46 -7.73
CA ALA A 229 -12.06 -30.83 -7.96
C ALA A 229 -12.19 -29.30 -8.05
N ASP A 230 -11.08 -28.60 -8.24
CA ASP A 230 -11.13 -27.17 -8.54
C ASP A 230 -11.77 -26.93 -9.90
N VAL A 231 -12.63 -25.91 -9.95
CA VAL A 231 -13.44 -25.59 -11.12
C VAL A 231 -13.06 -24.19 -11.60
N ASP A 232 -12.87 -24.05 -12.91
CA ASP A 232 -12.85 -22.74 -13.57
C ASP A 232 -14.28 -22.16 -13.55
N LEU A 233 -14.61 -21.50 -12.44
CA LEU A 233 -15.95 -20.98 -12.21
C LEU A 233 -16.38 -19.93 -13.26
N PRO A 234 -15.51 -19.02 -13.74
CA PRO A 234 -15.83 -18.18 -14.90
C PRO A 234 -16.24 -18.98 -16.14
N GLN A 235 -15.47 -19.99 -16.51
CA GLN A 235 -15.76 -20.82 -17.68
C GLN A 235 -17.05 -21.63 -17.48
N LEU A 236 -17.25 -22.26 -16.32
CA LEU A 236 -18.49 -22.97 -15.98
C LEU A 236 -19.70 -22.04 -16.05
N SER A 237 -19.60 -20.86 -15.43
CA SER A 237 -20.70 -19.88 -15.41
C SER A 237 -21.07 -19.46 -16.84
N TYR A 238 -20.08 -19.29 -17.71
CA TYR A 238 -20.30 -19.00 -19.12
C TYR A 238 -21.04 -20.13 -19.84
N GLU A 239 -20.58 -21.38 -19.70
CA GLU A 239 -21.21 -22.53 -20.36
C GLU A 239 -22.65 -22.77 -19.88
N LEU A 240 -22.92 -22.63 -18.57
CA LEU A 240 -24.27 -22.77 -18.02
C LEU A 240 -25.19 -21.63 -18.50
N THR A 241 -24.69 -20.39 -18.54
CA THR A 241 -25.48 -19.23 -18.98
C THR A 241 -25.93 -19.39 -20.43
N ARG A 242 -25.10 -19.97 -21.31
CA ARG A 242 -25.45 -20.23 -22.72
C ARG A 242 -26.64 -21.16 -22.91
N ILE A 243 -26.88 -22.04 -21.93
CA ILE A 243 -27.98 -23.00 -21.94
C ILE A 243 -29.10 -22.62 -20.95
N GLY A 244 -29.07 -21.38 -20.43
CA GLY A 244 -30.11 -20.84 -19.56
C GLY A 244 -30.07 -21.35 -18.12
N LEU A 245 -28.94 -21.90 -17.67
CA LEU A 245 -28.74 -22.38 -16.30
C LEU A 245 -27.78 -21.50 -15.52
N LYS A 246 -27.85 -21.65 -14.19
CA LYS A 246 -26.89 -21.11 -13.23
C LYS A 246 -26.20 -22.26 -12.48
N THR A 247 -25.12 -21.95 -11.77
CA THR A 247 -24.38 -22.95 -10.99
C THR A 247 -25.25 -23.56 -9.89
N ASP A 248 -26.11 -22.75 -9.27
CA ASP A 248 -27.07 -23.13 -8.24
C ASP A 248 -28.11 -24.15 -8.75
N ASP A 249 -28.45 -24.14 -10.04
CA ASP A 249 -29.36 -25.14 -10.66
C ASP A 249 -28.75 -26.55 -10.70
N LEU A 250 -27.43 -26.65 -10.55
CA LEU A 250 -26.68 -27.89 -10.42
C LEU A 250 -26.28 -28.19 -8.97
N GLY A 251 -26.76 -27.43 -7.98
CA GLY A 251 -26.31 -27.55 -6.59
C GLY A 251 -24.91 -27.00 -6.32
N LEU A 252 -24.34 -26.23 -7.26
CA LEU A 252 -23.05 -25.56 -7.12
C LEU A 252 -23.28 -24.13 -6.62
N TYR A 253 -23.34 -23.99 -5.30
CA TYR A 253 -23.49 -22.68 -4.66
C TYR A 253 -22.19 -21.90 -4.70
N THR A 254 -22.31 -20.59 -4.89
CA THR A 254 -21.17 -19.68 -4.87
C THR A 254 -21.32 -18.66 -3.75
N GLU A 255 -20.20 -18.13 -3.31
CA GLU A 255 -20.11 -17.01 -2.37
C GLU A 255 -19.10 -15.95 -2.87
N PRO A 256 -19.15 -14.71 -2.37
CA PRO A 256 -18.09 -13.74 -2.64
C PRO A 256 -16.74 -14.30 -2.17
N ASP A 257 -15.71 -14.19 -3.01
CA ASP A 257 -14.33 -14.52 -2.65
C ASP A 257 -13.72 -13.42 -1.78
N SER A 258 -14.26 -13.33 -0.56
CA SER A 258 -13.86 -12.38 0.46
C SER A 258 -12.75 -12.97 1.32
N LEU A 259 -11.82 -12.10 1.72
CA LEU A 259 -10.84 -12.31 2.76
C LEU A 259 -11.38 -11.67 4.05
N ASP A 260 -11.66 -12.49 5.06
CA ASP A 260 -12.05 -12.00 6.37
C ASP A 260 -10.80 -11.63 7.18
N LEU A 261 -10.39 -10.36 7.06
CA LEU A 261 -9.15 -9.87 7.67
C LEU A 261 -9.39 -9.47 9.13
N ALA A 262 -8.86 -10.27 10.05
CA ALA A 262 -8.90 -9.99 11.49
C ALA A 262 -8.00 -8.81 11.89
N LEU A 263 -6.88 -8.63 11.18
CA LEU A 263 -5.92 -7.54 11.40
C LEU A 263 -5.21 -7.18 10.10
N PHE A 264 -5.00 -5.88 9.88
CA PHE A 264 -4.17 -5.35 8.80
C PHE A 264 -2.98 -4.57 9.38
N ILE A 265 -1.76 -4.89 8.97
CA ILE A 265 -0.53 -4.25 9.41
C ILE A 265 0.14 -3.61 8.19
N GLY A 266 0.17 -2.28 8.13
CA GLY A 266 0.92 -1.55 7.10
C GLY A 266 2.39 -1.36 7.49
N LEU A 267 3.29 -1.40 6.51
CA LEU A 267 4.70 -1.05 6.64
C LEU A 267 4.94 0.29 5.92
N ASP A 268 5.41 1.30 6.65
CA ASP A 268 5.79 2.61 6.12
C ASP A 268 7.18 2.99 6.67
N LEU A 269 8.20 2.36 6.10
CA LEU A 269 9.57 2.39 6.61
C LEU A 269 10.47 3.28 5.75
N SER A 270 11.47 3.89 6.39
CA SER A 270 12.54 4.63 5.74
C SER A 270 13.90 4.25 6.36
N SER A 271 14.98 4.49 5.63
CA SER A 271 16.36 4.22 6.07
C SER A 271 16.95 5.32 6.98
N HIS A 272 16.17 6.32 7.36
CA HIS A 272 16.69 7.54 7.99
C HIS A 272 16.59 7.55 9.51
N SER A 273 16.07 6.48 10.11
CA SER A 273 16.09 6.26 11.55
C SER A 273 16.01 4.77 11.84
N ASN A 274 16.65 4.35 12.93
CA ASN A 274 16.62 2.98 13.41
C ASN A 274 15.53 2.78 14.49
N ARG A 275 14.47 3.59 14.46
CA ARG A 275 13.34 3.49 15.39
C ARG A 275 12.05 3.36 14.60
N VAL A 276 11.21 2.40 14.99
CA VAL A 276 9.93 2.09 14.36
C VAL A 276 8.85 2.22 15.42
N ALA A 277 7.77 2.95 15.14
CA ALA A 277 6.61 2.96 16.02
C ALA A 277 5.55 1.97 15.55
N VAL A 278 4.91 1.31 16.51
CA VAL A 278 3.60 0.70 16.30
C VAL A 278 2.50 1.73 16.51
N TRP A 279 1.62 1.88 15.53
CA TRP A 279 0.56 2.88 15.47
C TRP A 279 -0.77 2.23 15.08
N ASN A 280 -1.92 2.80 15.47
CA ASN A 280 -3.26 2.27 15.17
C ASN A 280 -3.99 3.02 14.05
N THR A 281 -3.27 3.79 13.23
CA THR A 281 -3.80 4.54 12.07
C THR A 281 -4.90 5.56 12.42
N SER A 282 -4.99 6.01 13.68
CA SER A 282 -6.01 6.94 14.14
C SER A 282 -5.61 7.79 15.35
N TYR A 283 -5.66 9.11 15.20
CA TYR A 283 -5.42 10.12 16.25
C TYR A 283 -6.51 10.22 17.33
N GLN A 284 -7.64 9.54 17.14
CA GLN A 284 -8.73 9.58 18.11
C GLN A 284 -8.35 8.79 19.38
N LEU A 285 -8.09 9.52 20.47
CA LEU A 285 -7.72 8.98 21.79
C LEU A 285 -8.66 7.87 22.28
N ARG A 286 -9.95 7.90 21.91
CA ARG A 286 -10.92 6.85 22.26
C ARG A 286 -10.49 5.44 21.82
N PHE A 287 -9.74 5.32 20.74
CA PHE A 287 -9.26 4.02 20.25
C PHE A 287 -8.00 3.55 20.97
N GLN A 288 -7.28 4.40 21.70
CA GLN A 288 -6.08 4.01 22.44
C GLN A 288 -6.34 2.80 23.35
N ARG A 289 -7.49 2.78 24.06
CA ARG A 289 -7.86 1.67 24.96
C ARG A 289 -8.07 0.36 24.22
N VAL A 290 -8.65 0.40 23.01
CA VAL A 290 -8.89 -0.77 22.16
C VAL A 290 -7.57 -1.41 21.72
N PHE A 291 -6.59 -0.58 21.36
CA PHE A 291 -5.31 -1.04 20.82
C PHE A 291 -4.22 -1.25 21.89
N ALA A 292 -4.44 -0.83 23.14
CA ALA A 292 -3.46 -0.98 24.21
C ALA A 292 -3.00 -2.44 24.46
N PRO A 293 -3.87 -3.47 24.39
CA PRO A 293 -3.43 -4.87 24.46
C PRO A 293 -2.47 -5.25 23.33
N LEU A 294 -2.78 -4.85 22.08
CA LEU A 294 -1.92 -5.10 20.92
C LEU A 294 -0.57 -4.41 21.08
N ALA A 295 -0.57 -3.14 21.52
CA ALA A 295 0.66 -2.42 21.80
C ALA A 295 1.53 -3.16 22.82
N ARG A 296 0.95 -3.64 23.93
CA ARG A 296 1.69 -4.43 24.94
C ARG A 296 2.27 -5.72 24.36
N SER A 297 1.52 -6.43 23.52
CA SER A 297 2.02 -7.63 22.85
C SER A 297 3.22 -7.31 21.95
N PHE A 298 3.12 -6.29 21.10
CA PHE A 298 4.21 -5.87 20.21
C PHE A 298 5.46 -5.45 20.97
N MET A 299 5.31 -4.65 22.05
CA MET A 299 6.44 -4.30 22.91
C MET A 299 7.06 -5.54 23.56
N GLY A 300 6.23 -6.48 24.04
CA GLY A 300 6.70 -7.75 24.59
C GLY A 300 7.42 -8.63 23.56
N TYR A 301 7.01 -8.61 22.29
CA TYR A 301 7.72 -9.30 21.21
C TYR A 301 9.08 -8.66 20.94
N ALA A 302 9.15 -7.34 20.91
CA ALA A 302 10.42 -6.63 20.75
C ALA A 302 11.39 -6.93 21.90
N ASP A 303 10.90 -7.04 23.14
CA ASP A 303 11.72 -7.40 24.30
C ASP A 303 12.21 -8.85 24.27
N ARG A 304 11.36 -9.80 23.86
CA ARG A 304 11.73 -11.22 23.73
C ARG A 304 12.64 -11.50 22.54
N GLY A 305 12.48 -10.76 21.45
CA GLY A 305 13.34 -10.83 20.26
C GLY A 305 14.77 -10.32 20.48
N ARG A 306 15.08 -9.80 21.68
CA ARG A 306 16.44 -9.43 22.11
C ARG A 306 17.29 -10.68 22.36
N GLN A 307 17.72 -11.36 21.29
CA GLN A 307 18.97 -12.12 21.37
C GLN A 307 20.15 -11.14 21.55
N PRO A 308 21.22 -11.51 22.31
CA PRO A 308 22.40 -10.67 22.40
C PRO A 308 22.96 -10.41 20.99
N PRO A 309 23.35 -9.16 20.67
CA PRO A 309 23.78 -8.82 19.32
C PRO A 309 25.04 -9.63 18.94
N GLN A 310 25.06 -10.14 17.70
CA GLN A 310 26.31 -10.55 17.06
C GLN A 310 26.97 -9.27 16.53
N GLY A 311 27.88 -8.69 17.31
CA GLY A 311 28.64 -7.49 16.92
C GLY A 311 28.04 -6.14 17.37
N ASP A 312 28.61 -5.06 16.86
CA ASP A 312 28.33 -3.66 17.26
C ASP A 312 27.22 -2.97 16.46
N GLU A 313 26.44 -3.69 15.64
CA GLU A 313 25.39 -3.05 14.85
C GLU A 313 24.22 -2.58 15.74
N PRO A 314 23.84 -1.29 15.69
CA PRO A 314 22.70 -0.80 16.44
C PRO A 314 21.41 -1.46 15.94
N ARG A 315 20.64 -2.05 16.85
CA ARG A 315 19.35 -2.67 16.55
C ARG A 315 18.24 -1.64 16.40
N ALA A 316 17.26 -1.96 15.56
CA ALA A 316 16.04 -1.19 15.47
C ALA A 316 15.26 -1.20 16.80
N GLU A 317 14.84 -0.03 17.27
CA GLU A 317 14.03 0.12 18.49
C GLU A 317 12.55 0.23 18.14
N LEU A 318 11.71 -0.63 18.72
CA LEU A 318 10.27 -0.49 18.62
C LEU A 318 9.74 0.50 19.67
N VAL A 319 8.95 1.48 19.25
CA VAL A 319 8.35 2.50 20.10
C VAL A 319 6.84 2.32 20.15
N ASN A 320 6.25 2.51 21.33
CA ASN A 320 4.81 2.48 21.49
C ASN A 320 4.17 3.80 21.04
N GLY A 321 3.77 3.88 19.77
CA GLY A 321 3.05 5.04 19.21
C GLY A 321 1.57 5.08 19.58
N ILE A 322 0.97 3.95 19.96
CA ILE A 322 -0.44 3.84 20.37
C ILE A 322 -0.67 4.47 21.75
N SER A 323 0.24 4.19 22.68
CA SER A 323 0.24 4.75 24.04
C SER A 323 1.64 5.27 24.38
N PRO A 324 2.00 6.45 23.86
CA PRO A 324 3.32 7.04 24.08
C PRO A 324 3.68 7.21 25.56
N SER A 325 4.98 7.18 25.83
CA SER A 325 5.53 7.50 27.16
C SER A 325 5.15 8.92 27.59
N ARG A 326 5.13 9.15 28.92
CA ARG A 326 4.65 10.40 29.50
C ARG A 326 5.39 11.61 28.91
N GLY A 327 4.64 12.59 28.39
CA GLY A 327 5.19 13.80 27.78
C GLY A 327 5.52 13.69 26.29
N ARG A 328 5.30 12.53 25.67
CA ARG A 328 5.39 12.32 24.22
C ARG A 328 4.01 12.14 23.62
N THR A 329 3.87 12.49 22.34
CA THR A 329 2.71 12.15 21.50
C THR A 329 3.20 11.47 20.21
N LEU A 330 2.31 10.84 19.43
CA LEU A 330 2.72 10.29 18.15
C LEU A 330 3.25 11.39 17.21
N GLU A 331 2.65 12.57 17.24
CA GLU A 331 3.11 13.71 16.44
C GLU A 331 4.54 14.10 16.80
N SER A 332 4.94 13.96 18.06
CA SER A 332 6.33 14.19 18.48
C SER A 332 7.33 13.20 17.85
N TYR A 333 6.86 12.00 17.49
CA TYR A 333 7.67 10.97 16.83
C TYR A 333 7.66 11.11 15.30
N LEU A 334 6.52 11.44 14.70
CA LEU A 334 6.36 11.50 13.24
C LEU A 334 6.67 12.88 12.63
N SER A 335 6.82 13.92 13.47
CA SER A 335 7.30 15.26 13.13
C SER A 335 6.90 15.77 11.74
N GLY A 336 5.63 15.66 11.38
CA GLY A 336 5.15 16.01 10.06
C GLY A 336 3.64 15.85 9.93
N GLY A 337 3.04 16.69 9.06
CA GLY A 337 1.61 16.63 8.77
C GLY A 337 1.20 15.28 8.16
N GLU A 338 -0.02 14.87 8.52
CA GLU A 338 -0.66 13.57 8.25
C GLU A 338 -0.64 13.22 6.76
N ALA A 339 0.07 12.15 6.40
CA ALA A 339 -0.23 11.39 5.19
C ALA A 339 -1.18 10.29 5.62
N ILE A 340 -2.43 10.32 5.14
CA ILE A 340 -3.35 9.18 5.28
C ILE A 340 -2.57 7.95 4.81
N SER A 341 -2.38 6.94 5.66
CA SER A 341 -1.65 5.72 5.28
C SER A 341 -2.55 4.73 4.56
N ASN A 342 -1.98 3.67 3.99
CA ASN A 342 -2.77 2.56 3.44
C ASN A 342 -3.60 1.88 4.54
N GLY A 343 -3.05 1.78 5.75
CA GLY A 343 -3.77 1.28 6.92
C GLY A 343 -5.02 2.12 7.26
N ALA A 344 -4.98 3.43 7.06
CA ALA A 344 -6.17 4.28 7.24
C ALA A 344 -7.30 3.97 6.22
N ILE A 345 -6.97 3.52 5.01
CA ILE A 345 -7.96 3.05 4.01
C ILE A 345 -8.60 1.74 4.46
N ALA A 346 -7.79 0.77 4.90
CA ALA A 346 -8.28 -0.49 5.45
C ALA A 346 -9.16 -0.26 6.71
N ARG A 347 -8.77 0.66 7.60
CA ARG A 347 -9.59 1.06 8.75
C ARG A 347 -10.94 1.64 8.33
N GLY A 348 -10.94 2.45 7.26
CA GLY A 348 -12.14 3.07 6.71
C GLY A 348 -13.20 2.08 6.23
N VAL A 349 -12.82 0.81 6.01
CA VAL A 349 -13.75 -0.26 5.63
C VAL A 349 -14.09 -1.21 6.78
N GLY A 350 -13.66 -0.91 8.01
CA GLY A 350 -14.00 -1.65 9.22
C GLY A 350 -12.94 -2.63 9.72
N ILE A 351 -11.77 -2.71 9.05
CA ILE A 351 -10.71 -3.64 9.44
C ILE A 351 -9.92 -3.07 10.62
N LEU A 352 -9.57 -3.91 11.59
CA LEU A 352 -8.65 -3.53 12.67
C LEU A 352 -7.26 -3.30 12.07
N THR A 353 -6.63 -2.16 12.34
CA THR A 353 -5.39 -1.79 11.65
C THR A 353 -4.27 -1.36 12.60
N LEU A 354 -3.08 -1.82 12.29
CA LEU A 354 -1.83 -1.36 12.83
C LEU A 354 -0.94 -0.86 11.69
N GLU A 355 0.07 -0.06 12.04
CA GLU A 355 1.09 0.39 11.13
C GLU A 355 2.43 0.39 11.86
N LEU A 356 3.45 -0.16 11.20
CA LEU A 356 4.84 -0.08 11.61
C LEU A 356 5.51 1.00 10.77
N ARG A 357 5.89 2.09 11.42
CA ARG A 357 6.36 3.29 10.73
C ARG A 357 7.67 3.79 11.30
N THR A 358 8.62 4.16 10.44
CA THR A 358 9.86 4.80 10.90
C THR A 358 9.55 6.14 11.58
N VAL A 359 10.14 6.37 12.75
CA VAL A 359 9.94 7.60 13.54
C VAL A 359 11.23 8.38 13.71
N GLU A 360 11.09 9.67 14.02
CA GLU A 360 12.21 10.61 14.20
C GLU A 360 13.08 10.68 12.93
N ASP A 361 12.43 10.59 11.76
CA ASP A 361 13.09 10.77 10.47
C ASP A 361 13.51 12.24 10.32
N PRO A 362 14.83 12.53 10.23
CA PRO A 362 15.35 13.89 10.20
C PRO A 362 14.81 14.74 9.06
N ARG A 363 14.36 14.12 7.95
CA ARG A 363 13.84 14.84 6.79
C ARG A 363 12.43 15.37 7.00
N LEU A 364 11.71 14.85 8.00
CA LEU A 364 10.37 15.31 8.36
C LEU A 364 10.42 16.55 9.26
N HIS A 365 11.51 16.74 10.01
CA HIS A 365 11.71 17.95 10.80
C HIS A 365 11.84 19.20 9.90
N LEU A 366 11.34 20.34 10.43
CA LEU A 366 11.33 21.64 9.77
C LEU A 366 12.67 22.35 9.85
#